data_AF-A0A271JFD5-F1
#
_entry.id   AF-A0A271JFD5-F1
#
_cell.length_a   1.000
_cell.length_b   1.000
_cell.length_c   1.000
_cell.angle_alpha   90.00
_cell.angle_beta   90.00
_cell.angle_gamma   90.00
#
_symmetry.space_group_name_H-M   'P 1'
#
loop_
_entity.id
_entity.type
_entity.pdbx_description
1 polymer ?
#
loop_
_entity_poly.entity_id
_entity_poly.type
_entity_poly.pdbx_seq_one_letter_code
_entity_poly.pdbx_strand_id
1 'polypeptide(L)'
;MRLSLLSLVALATVALTACDSGDAIDPPTPADVAGVYAFEAFRFQPTSTALVGVSVLDTLVAAESFIELLDSGQATLRFRRVGGTTRFVAADFEVRRQQIRLTFQGGNEDTLGRLVLPNVLTFDRGDGGVLTLSESFTANLEAYDATRYGGFTAIPGTLTLRVRTSAASL
;
A
#
# COMPACT_ATOMS: atom_id res chain seq x y z
N MET A 1 46.61 45.43 -46.32
CA MET A 1 45.63 46.17 -47.15
C MET A 1 44.60 45.16 -47.64
N ARG A 2 43.32 45.35 -47.28
CA ARG A 2 42.06 44.80 -47.85
C ARG A 2 41.92 43.26 -47.92
N LEU A 3 41.13 42.63 -47.03
CA LEU A 3 39.65 42.43 -47.02
C LEU A 3 39.09 41.43 -48.05
N SER A 4 38.21 40.55 -47.52
CA SER A 4 37.11 39.81 -48.17
C SER A 4 37.41 38.34 -48.52
N LEU A 5 36.57 37.34 -48.26
CA LEU A 5 35.35 37.17 -47.44
C LEU A 5 34.94 35.68 -47.58
N LEU A 6 34.17 35.19 -46.60
CA LEU A 6 33.10 34.17 -46.69
C LEU A 6 33.32 32.74 -46.18
N SER A 7 32.35 32.41 -45.31
CA SER A 7 31.78 31.11 -44.99
C SER A 7 32.54 30.26 -43.97
N LEU A 8 32.37 30.63 -42.69
CA LEU A 8 32.32 29.62 -41.64
C LEU A 8 30.89 29.51 -41.11
N VAL A 9 30.38 28.30 -41.26
CA VAL A 9 29.04 27.81 -40.99
C VAL A 9 28.71 27.92 -39.50
N ALA A 10 27.43 28.15 -39.27
CA ALA A 10 26.77 28.36 -38.01
C ALA A 10 26.77 27.15 -37.05
N LEU A 11 26.46 27.50 -35.79
CA LEU A 11 25.76 26.70 -34.79
C LEU A 11 26.48 25.49 -34.17
N ALA A 12 26.95 25.71 -32.93
CA ALA A 12 27.07 24.64 -31.93
C ALA A 12 26.69 25.19 -30.53
N THR A 13 25.41 25.47 -30.33
CA THR A 13 24.83 25.51 -28.99
C THR A 13 24.61 24.07 -28.54
N VAL A 14 25.65 23.45 -27.97
CA VAL A 14 25.47 22.18 -27.25
C VAL A 14 24.83 22.53 -25.92
N ALA A 15 23.53 22.27 -25.85
CA ALA A 15 22.76 22.33 -24.61
C ALA A 15 23.45 21.48 -23.55
N LEU A 16 23.70 22.06 -22.37
CA LEU A 16 23.84 21.29 -21.15
C LEU A 16 22.48 20.64 -20.88
N THR A 17 22.27 19.47 -21.46
CA THR A 17 21.24 18.56 -20.97
C THR A 17 21.77 18.00 -19.66
N ALA A 18 21.02 18.27 -18.59
CA ALA A 18 21.28 17.76 -17.27
C ALA A 18 21.46 16.24 -17.35
N CYS A 19 22.68 15.78 -17.15
CA CYS A 19 22.99 14.40 -16.85
C CYS A 19 22.61 14.19 -15.39
N ASP A 20 21.32 14.02 -15.13
CA ASP A 20 20.82 13.43 -13.88
C ASP A 20 20.42 11.98 -14.19
N SER A 21 21.38 11.19 -14.66
CA SER A 21 21.22 9.75 -14.85
C SER A 21 21.46 9.04 -13.52
N GLY A 22 20.60 9.32 -12.55
CA GLY A 22 20.46 8.57 -11.30
C GLY A 22 19.36 7.51 -11.38
N ASP A 23 19.00 7.06 -12.58
CA ASP A 23 18.08 5.93 -12.73
C ASP A 23 18.81 4.66 -12.30
N ALA A 24 18.28 4.02 -11.25
CA ALA A 24 18.61 2.63 -10.96
C ALA A 24 18.44 1.84 -12.26
N ILE A 25 19.49 1.12 -12.64
CA ILE A 25 19.62 0.45 -13.94
C ILE A 25 18.48 -0.55 -14.19
N ASP A 26 17.83 -1.04 -13.13
CA ASP A 26 16.63 -1.86 -13.20
C ASP A 26 15.48 -1.23 -12.40
N PRO A 27 14.29 -1.01 -13.00
CA PRO A 27 13.10 -0.60 -12.26
C PRO A 27 12.69 -1.72 -11.29
N PRO A 28 12.17 -1.37 -10.10
CA PRO A 28 11.78 -2.39 -9.14
C PRO A 28 10.64 -3.26 -9.68
N THR A 29 10.71 -4.55 -9.40
CA THR A 29 9.78 -5.57 -9.87
C THR A 29 8.98 -6.17 -8.71
N PRO A 30 7.84 -6.84 -8.98
CA PRO A 30 7.11 -7.58 -7.95
C PRO A 30 7.98 -8.59 -7.19
N ALA A 31 8.96 -9.21 -7.86
CA ALA A 31 9.87 -10.17 -7.24
C ALA A 31 10.73 -9.55 -6.11
N ASP A 32 11.05 -8.26 -6.19
CA ASP A 32 11.85 -7.55 -5.17
C ASP A 32 11.13 -7.40 -3.82
N VAL A 33 9.81 -7.60 -3.81
CA VAL A 33 8.94 -7.42 -2.64
C VAL A 33 8.02 -8.62 -2.41
N ALA A 34 8.26 -9.74 -3.10
CA ALA A 34 7.48 -10.94 -2.92
C ALA A 34 7.72 -11.53 -1.51
N GLY A 35 6.66 -12.06 -0.91
CA GLY A 35 6.72 -12.67 0.42
C GLY A 35 5.43 -12.56 1.21
N VAL A 36 5.45 -13.14 2.41
CA VAL A 36 4.32 -13.14 3.34
C VAL A 36 4.55 -12.07 4.40
N TYR A 37 3.60 -11.15 4.54
CA TYR A 37 3.67 -9.99 5.43
C TYR A 37 2.68 -10.13 6.58
N ALA A 38 3.20 -10.30 7.80
CA ALA A 38 2.39 -10.35 9.01
C ALA A 38 2.02 -8.94 9.50
N PHE A 39 0.84 -8.79 10.08
CA PHE A 39 0.40 -7.52 10.67
C PHE A 39 1.12 -7.23 12.00
N GLU A 40 1.76 -6.07 12.09
CA GLU A 40 2.34 -5.53 13.33
C GLU A 40 1.49 -4.39 13.91
N ALA A 41 0.79 -3.65 13.04
CA ALA A 41 -0.21 -2.66 13.45
C ALA A 41 -1.35 -2.63 12.43
N PHE A 42 -2.58 -2.57 12.93
CA PHE A 42 -3.77 -2.38 12.10
C PHE A 42 -4.83 -1.66 12.92
N ARG A 43 -4.94 -0.36 12.70
CA ARG A 43 -5.88 0.51 13.42
C ARG A 43 -6.55 1.53 12.53
N PHE A 44 -7.77 1.90 12.90
CA PHE A 44 -8.46 3.07 12.38
C PHE A 44 -8.74 4.05 13.52
N GLN A 45 -8.31 5.29 13.35
CA GLN A 45 -8.58 6.35 14.32
C GLN A 45 -9.57 7.36 13.71
N PRO A 46 -10.82 7.42 14.21
CA PRO A 46 -11.76 8.47 13.82
C PRO A 46 -11.18 9.86 14.10
N THR A 47 -11.51 10.82 13.23
CA THR A 47 -11.18 12.25 13.45
C THR A 47 -11.99 12.81 14.63
N SER A 48 -13.20 12.32 14.84
CA SER A 48 -14.04 12.69 15.98
C SER A 48 -13.48 12.12 17.28
N THR A 49 -13.35 12.97 18.30
CA THR A 49 -12.96 12.54 19.66
C THR A 49 -14.09 11.84 20.43
N ALA A 50 -15.33 11.90 19.92
CA ALA A 50 -16.47 11.20 20.51
C ALA A 50 -16.45 9.69 20.23
N LEU A 51 -15.67 9.24 19.24
CA LEU A 51 -15.53 7.82 18.88
C LEU A 51 -14.14 7.31 19.28
N VAL A 52 -14.13 6.13 19.91
CA VAL A 52 -12.88 5.43 20.22
C VAL A 52 -12.32 4.78 18.96
N GLY A 53 -10.99 4.83 18.81
CA GLY A 53 -10.27 4.14 17.75
C GLY A 53 -10.54 2.64 17.72
N VAL A 54 -10.45 2.07 16.53
CA VAL A 54 -10.61 0.64 16.27
C VAL A 54 -9.23 0.02 16.10
N SER A 55 -8.86 -0.91 16.97
CA SER A 55 -7.73 -1.81 16.73
C SER A 55 -8.27 -3.06 16.04
N VAL A 56 -8.08 -3.14 14.72
CA VAL A 56 -8.53 -4.30 13.94
C VAL A 56 -7.67 -5.51 14.28
N LEU A 57 -6.37 -5.28 14.50
CA LEU A 57 -5.38 -6.31 14.84
C LEU A 57 -5.82 -7.17 16.03
N ASP A 58 -6.39 -6.56 17.07
CA ASP A 58 -6.83 -7.25 18.29
C ASP A 58 -7.99 -8.23 18.05
N THR A 59 -8.66 -8.10 16.90
CA THR A 59 -9.75 -9.01 16.50
C THR A 59 -9.30 -10.13 15.59
N LEU A 60 -8.03 -10.15 15.16
CA LEU A 60 -7.49 -11.12 14.22
C LEU A 60 -6.72 -12.24 14.92
N VAL A 61 -6.76 -13.43 14.33
CA VAL A 61 -5.85 -14.53 14.67
C VAL A 61 -4.53 -14.27 13.93
N ALA A 62 -3.49 -13.89 14.67
CA ALA A 62 -2.22 -13.41 14.10
C ALA A 62 -1.54 -14.41 13.15
N ALA A 63 -1.46 -15.70 13.53
CA ALA A 63 -0.88 -16.75 12.68
C ALA A 63 -1.68 -17.01 11.39
N GLU A 64 -2.90 -16.49 11.30
CA GLU A 64 -3.81 -16.71 10.19
C GLU A 64 -4.18 -15.46 9.40
N SER A 65 -3.51 -14.35 9.69
CA SER A 65 -3.80 -13.06 9.07
C SER A 65 -2.51 -12.43 8.53
N PHE A 66 -2.44 -12.32 7.21
CA PHE A 66 -1.28 -11.79 6.50
C PHE A 66 -1.65 -11.28 5.11
N ILE A 67 -0.76 -10.50 4.52
CA ILE A 67 -0.77 -10.16 3.10
C ILE A 67 0.32 -10.99 2.43
N GLU A 68 -0.01 -11.74 1.40
CA GLU A 68 0.97 -12.44 0.57
C GLU A 68 1.12 -11.69 -0.75
N LEU A 69 2.36 -11.32 -1.09
CA LEU A 69 2.72 -10.70 -2.36
C LEU A 69 3.46 -11.75 -3.21
N LEU A 70 2.96 -12.02 -4.40
CA LEU A 70 3.55 -12.97 -5.35
C LEU A 70 4.46 -12.25 -6.34
N ASP A 71 5.48 -12.96 -6.83
CA ASP A 71 6.42 -12.47 -7.86
C ASP A 71 5.75 -12.15 -9.20
N SER A 72 4.51 -12.61 -9.40
CA SER A 72 3.67 -12.34 -10.58
C SER A 72 2.98 -10.96 -10.55
N GLY A 73 3.06 -10.22 -9.44
CA GLY A 73 2.30 -8.97 -9.25
C GLY A 73 0.88 -9.17 -8.67
N GLN A 74 0.53 -10.41 -8.30
CA GLN A 74 -0.72 -10.73 -7.60
C GLN A 74 -0.49 -10.73 -6.09
N ALA A 75 -1.53 -10.38 -5.33
CA ALA A 75 -1.52 -10.41 -3.88
C ALA A 75 -2.76 -11.10 -3.32
N THR A 76 -2.64 -11.66 -2.13
CA THR A 76 -3.77 -12.19 -1.37
C THR A 76 -3.75 -11.66 0.05
N LEU A 77 -4.85 -11.06 0.47
CA LEU A 77 -5.13 -10.81 1.88
C LEU A 77 -5.83 -12.04 2.46
N ARG A 78 -5.14 -12.76 3.34
CA ARG A 78 -5.73 -13.81 4.15
C ARG A 78 -5.97 -13.28 5.54
N PHE A 79 -7.14 -13.55 6.11
CA PHE A 79 -7.41 -13.18 7.50
C PHE A 79 -8.44 -14.09 8.16
N ARG A 80 -8.37 -14.15 9.48
CA ARG A 80 -9.40 -14.78 10.31
C ARG A 80 -9.64 -13.93 11.55
N ARG A 81 -10.88 -13.52 11.78
CA ARG A 81 -11.28 -12.91 13.06
C ARG A 81 -11.41 -13.98 14.14
N VAL A 82 -11.16 -13.62 15.40
CA VAL A 82 -11.36 -14.52 16.56
C VAL A 82 -12.81 -15.03 16.56
N GLY A 83 -12.98 -16.35 16.64
CA GLY A 83 -14.30 -17.01 16.55
C GLY A 83 -14.92 -17.08 15.16
N GLY A 84 -14.25 -16.55 14.13
CA GLY A 84 -14.67 -16.58 12.73
C GLY A 84 -14.02 -17.70 11.91
N THR A 85 -14.33 -17.71 10.61
CA THR A 85 -13.70 -18.57 9.61
C THR A 85 -12.71 -17.76 8.76
N THR A 86 -11.73 -18.45 8.18
CA THR A 86 -10.73 -17.83 7.31
C THR A 86 -11.38 -17.25 6.05
N ARG A 87 -10.87 -16.10 5.60
CA ARG A 87 -11.28 -15.39 4.39
C ARG A 87 -10.05 -15.05 3.56
N PHE A 88 -10.28 -14.92 2.26
CA PHE A 88 -9.27 -14.60 1.26
C PHE A 88 -9.84 -13.50 0.38
N VAL A 89 -9.03 -12.47 0.14
CA VAL A 89 -9.35 -11.38 -0.78
C VAL A 89 -8.20 -11.24 -1.75
N ALA A 90 -8.49 -11.45 -3.03
CA ALA A 90 -7.52 -11.29 -4.10
C ALA A 90 -7.25 -9.80 -4.37
N ALA A 91 -6.01 -9.50 -4.74
CA ALA A 91 -5.56 -8.18 -5.11
C ALA A 91 -4.50 -8.27 -6.19
N ASP A 92 -4.27 -7.16 -6.87
CA ASP A 92 -3.12 -6.94 -7.73
C ASP A 92 -2.26 -5.85 -7.10
N PHE A 93 -0.95 -5.86 -7.33
CA PHE A 93 -0.06 -4.83 -6.81
C PHE A 93 0.97 -4.33 -7.82
N GLU A 94 1.32 -3.05 -7.66
CA GLU A 94 2.35 -2.37 -8.43
C GLU A 94 3.48 -1.94 -7.50
N VAL A 95 4.72 -2.14 -7.96
CA VAL A 95 5.92 -1.72 -7.21
C VAL A 95 6.48 -0.43 -7.80
N ARG A 96 6.75 0.53 -6.92
CA ARG A 96 7.51 1.74 -7.19
C ARG A 96 8.77 1.74 -6.33
N ARG A 97 9.68 2.69 -6.59
CA ARG A 97 10.96 2.77 -5.85
C ARG A 97 10.76 2.79 -4.33
N GLN A 98 9.81 3.58 -3.83
CA GLN A 98 9.57 3.75 -2.40
C GLN A 98 8.20 3.24 -1.95
N GLN A 99 7.37 2.73 -2.86
CA GLN A 99 5.97 2.42 -2.55
C GLN A 99 5.50 1.12 -3.18
N ILE A 100 4.51 0.50 -2.56
CA ILE A 100 3.73 -0.61 -3.12
C ILE A 100 2.27 -0.17 -3.10
N ARG A 101 1.62 -0.21 -4.26
CA ARG A 101 0.19 0.07 -4.37
C ARG A 101 -0.54 -1.25 -4.58
N LEU A 102 -1.39 -1.62 -3.63
CA LEU A 102 -2.21 -2.83 -3.66
C LEU A 102 -3.66 -2.45 -3.97
N THR A 103 -4.27 -3.12 -4.93
CA THR A 103 -5.66 -2.90 -5.36
C THR A 103 -6.44 -4.21 -5.21
N PHE A 104 -7.39 -4.24 -4.30
CA PHE A 104 -8.27 -5.39 -4.13
C PHE A 104 -9.22 -5.54 -5.32
N GLN A 105 -9.51 -6.78 -5.69
CA GLN A 105 -10.44 -7.10 -6.77
C GLN A 105 -11.89 -6.85 -6.31
N GLY A 106 -12.74 -6.37 -7.23
CA GLY A 106 -14.13 -5.99 -6.93
C GLY A 106 -15.00 -7.15 -6.42
N GLY A 107 -16.11 -6.83 -5.75
CA GLY A 107 -17.00 -7.81 -5.14
C GLY A 107 -16.60 -8.23 -3.71
N ASN A 108 -15.58 -7.58 -3.14
CA ASN A 108 -15.08 -7.83 -1.80
C ASN A 108 -15.36 -6.67 -0.82
N GLU A 109 -16.20 -5.70 -1.21
CA GLU A 109 -16.44 -4.46 -0.46
C GLU A 109 -16.95 -4.75 0.95
N ASP A 110 -17.88 -5.70 1.09
CA ASP A 110 -18.39 -6.13 2.40
C ASP A 110 -17.30 -6.80 3.25
N THR A 111 -16.42 -7.57 2.62
CA THR A 111 -15.32 -8.27 3.30
C THR A 111 -14.24 -7.28 3.76
N LEU A 112 -13.90 -6.30 2.92
CA LEU A 112 -12.95 -5.24 3.25
C LEU A 112 -13.52 -4.27 4.29
N GLY A 113 -14.82 -3.95 4.22
CA GLY A 113 -15.52 -3.16 5.23
C GLY A 113 -15.46 -3.79 6.63
N ARG A 114 -15.52 -5.14 6.71
CA ARG A 114 -15.33 -5.89 7.96
C ARG A 114 -13.92 -5.79 8.55
N LEU A 115 -12.96 -5.28 7.78
CA LEU A 115 -11.59 -4.97 8.20
C LEU A 115 -11.29 -3.47 8.23
N VAL A 116 -12.28 -2.62 7.96
CA VAL A 116 -12.07 -1.17 7.86
C VAL A 116 -11.00 -0.84 6.79
N LEU A 117 -10.98 -1.56 5.67
CA LEU A 117 -10.05 -1.33 4.58
C LEU A 117 -10.73 -0.64 3.39
N PRO A 118 -10.06 0.34 2.76
CA PRO A 118 -10.41 0.76 1.41
C PRO A 118 -10.02 -0.30 0.37
N ASN A 119 -10.47 -0.11 -0.87
CA ASN A 119 -10.15 -1.01 -1.98
C ASN A 119 -8.70 -0.86 -2.50
N VAL A 120 -8.05 0.26 -2.21
CA VAL A 120 -6.67 0.55 -2.62
C VAL A 120 -5.87 0.91 -1.39
N LEU A 121 -4.73 0.28 -1.21
CA LEU A 121 -3.76 0.58 -0.15
C LEU A 121 -2.45 1.02 -0.80
N THR A 122 -1.86 2.10 -0.30
CA THR A 122 -0.52 2.52 -0.72
C THR A 122 0.42 2.44 0.46
N PHE A 123 1.33 1.48 0.43
CA PHE A 123 2.36 1.30 1.43
C PHE A 123 3.64 2.02 1.02
N ASP A 124 4.26 2.69 1.97
CA ASP A 124 5.66 3.09 1.91
C ASP A 124 6.55 1.90 2.30
N ARG A 125 7.66 1.74 1.57
CA ARG A 125 8.66 0.70 1.79
C ARG A 125 9.65 1.19 2.85
N GLY A 126 9.75 0.46 3.94
CA GLY A 126 10.77 0.64 4.97
C GLY A 126 11.87 -0.42 4.89
N ASP A 127 12.90 -0.25 5.72
CA ASP A 127 13.99 -1.21 5.84
C ASP A 127 13.52 -2.55 6.43
N GLY A 128 14.25 -3.62 6.12
CA GLY A 128 14.03 -4.94 6.71
C GLY A 128 12.69 -5.58 6.33
N GLY A 129 12.16 -5.29 5.13
CA GLY A 129 10.90 -5.85 4.64
C GLY A 129 9.67 -5.34 5.40
N VAL A 130 9.74 -4.13 5.95
CA VAL A 130 8.63 -3.44 6.58
C VAL A 130 7.86 -2.63 5.55
N LEU A 131 6.53 -2.72 5.58
CA LEU A 131 5.64 -1.87 4.80
C LEU A 131 4.71 -1.12 5.75
N THR A 132 4.57 0.18 5.54
CA THR A 132 3.73 1.05 6.37
C THR A 132 2.79 1.87 5.52
N LEU A 133 1.56 2.06 5.97
CA LEU A 133 0.67 3.07 5.42
C LEU A 133 0.04 3.87 6.55
N SER A 134 -0.22 5.14 6.26
CA SER A 134 -1.01 6.03 7.10
C SER A 134 -1.80 6.98 6.20
N GLU A 135 -3.08 6.71 6.00
CA GLU A 135 -3.89 7.47 5.05
C GLU A 135 -5.26 7.85 5.63
N SER A 136 -5.76 9.01 5.18
CA SER A 136 -7.10 9.45 5.53
C SER A 136 -8.13 8.74 4.66
N PHE A 137 -9.16 8.17 5.27
CA PHE A 137 -10.29 7.60 4.54
C PHE A 137 -11.58 7.66 5.36
N THR A 138 -12.72 7.49 4.69
CA THR A 138 -14.03 7.42 5.32
C THR A 138 -14.43 5.95 5.48
N ALA A 139 -14.55 5.49 6.72
CA ALA A 139 -14.90 4.13 7.07
C ALA A 139 -16.40 3.94 7.32
N ASN A 140 -16.92 2.78 6.93
CA ASN A 140 -18.19 2.27 7.45
C ASN A 140 -17.90 1.41 8.70
N LEU A 141 -18.05 1.99 9.89
CA LEU A 141 -17.80 1.27 11.14
C LEU A 141 -18.91 0.28 11.50
N GLU A 142 -20.13 0.52 11.01
CA GLU A 142 -21.23 -0.44 11.14
C GLU A 142 -20.91 -1.75 10.40
N ALA A 143 -20.27 -1.70 9.22
CA ALA A 143 -19.81 -2.89 8.51
C ALA A 143 -18.75 -3.69 9.27
N TYR A 144 -17.94 -3.01 10.10
CA TYR A 144 -16.94 -3.63 10.96
C TYR A 144 -17.54 -4.33 12.18
N ASP A 145 -18.44 -3.63 12.89
CA ASP A 145 -19.17 -4.12 14.04
C ASP A 145 -20.48 -3.33 14.22
N ALA A 146 -21.57 -3.87 13.69
CA ALA A 146 -22.90 -3.24 13.73
C ALA A 146 -23.48 -3.16 15.15
N THR A 147 -23.04 -4.01 16.08
CA THR A 147 -23.55 -3.98 17.46
C THR A 147 -22.97 -2.78 18.19
N ARG A 148 -21.68 -2.51 18.00
CA ARG A 148 -20.98 -1.39 18.64
C ARG A 148 -21.16 -0.08 17.90
N TYR A 149 -21.22 -0.11 16.58
CA TYR A 149 -21.17 1.08 15.72
C TYR A 149 -22.41 1.21 14.82
N GLY A 150 -23.56 0.66 15.22
CA GLY A 150 -24.81 0.80 14.47
C GLY A 150 -25.13 2.27 14.14
N GLY A 151 -25.38 2.57 12.86
CA GLY A 151 -25.64 3.92 12.36
C GLY A 151 -24.40 4.73 11.99
N PHE A 152 -23.18 4.26 12.29
CA PHE A 152 -21.93 4.94 11.93
C PHE A 152 -21.38 4.43 10.59
N THR A 153 -22.05 4.79 9.50
CA THR A 153 -21.78 4.27 8.15
C THR A 153 -20.75 5.07 7.34
N ALA A 154 -20.44 6.30 7.75
CA ALA A 154 -19.50 7.19 7.05
C ALA A 154 -18.69 8.04 8.03
N ILE A 155 -17.61 7.46 8.55
CA ILE A 155 -16.78 8.06 9.59
C ILE A 155 -15.41 8.43 9.02
N PRO A 156 -15.05 9.72 8.94
CA PRO A 156 -13.71 10.12 8.53
C PRO A 156 -12.69 9.78 9.63
N GLY A 157 -11.52 9.34 9.21
CA GLY A 157 -10.41 9.06 10.10
C GLY A 157 -9.14 8.68 9.36
N THR A 158 -8.18 8.15 10.11
CA THR A 158 -6.88 7.73 9.60
C THR A 158 -6.71 6.22 9.78
N LEU A 159 -6.46 5.50 8.68
CA LEU A 159 -5.97 4.13 8.71
C LEU A 159 -4.49 4.15 9.05
N THR A 160 -4.03 3.29 9.95
CA THR A 160 -2.61 2.96 10.05
C THR A 160 -2.45 1.46 9.93
N LEU A 161 -1.66 1.04 8.95
CA LEU A 161 -1.24 -0.34 8.78
C LEU A 161 0.28 -0.40 8.84
N ARG A 162 0.81 -1.41 9.53
CA ARG A 162 2.21 -1.79 9.47
C ARG A 162 2.26 -3.30 9.33
N VAL A 163 2.95 -3.76 8.30
CA VAL A 163 3.20 -5.17 8.08
C VAL A 163 4.69 -5.41 7.91
N ARG A 164 5.15 -6.60 8.27
CA ARG A 164 6.55 -6.99 8.11
C ARG A 164 6.62 -8.35 7.45
N THR A 165 7.58 -8.52 6.54
CA THR A 165 7.92 -9.82 6.00
C THR A 165 8.15 -10.81 7.14
N SER A 166 7.38 -11.89 7.13
CA SER A 166 7.57 -13.01 8.03
C SER A 166 8.69 -13.85 7.46
N ALA A 167 9.75 -14.08 8.25
CA ALA A 167 10.81 -15.01 7.89
C ALA A 167 10.33 -16.48 7.82
N ALA A 168 9.03 -16.74 7.92
CA ALA A 168 8.42 -18.04 7.74
C ALA A 168 8.65 -18.49 6.29
N SER A 169 9.78 -19.16 6.11
CA SER A 169 10.19 -19.88 4.92
C SER A 169 9.08 -20.87 4.56
N LEU A 170 8.63 -20.82 3.31
CA LEU A 170 7.98 -21.97 2.69
C LEU A 170 8.99 -23.12 2.57
#